data_AF-Q0U6G9-F1
#
_entry.id   AF-Q0U6G9-F1
#
_cell.length_a   1.000
_cell.length_b   1.000
_cell.length_c   1.000
_cell.angle_alpha   90.00
_cell.angle_beta   90.00
_cell.angle_gamma   90.00
#
_symmetry.space_group_name_H-M   'P 1'
#
loop_
_entity.id
_entity.type
_entity.pdbx_description
1 polymer ?
#
loop_
_entity_poly.entity_id
_entity_poly.type
_entity_poly.pdbx_seq_one_letter_code
_entity_poly.pdbx_strand_id
1 'polypeptide(L)'
;MGAVVIGKTKTTQFALGERPTADYVDQLAPFNPRGDGYQHPQGSSAGTGAALASYPWLDIATGSDTGGSLAVFLDAEMMRMNTNASFNSYSNTSEGMSTYIGLTYSNITNYDQYRLLAQPFKQQYLAKFGKSPYWNPQTRVRWERGATLPLASYQNATHRHQTFQKWFRSTLTPTCESTLVLYPMGAGTEDYRDIYPTSPPSPIFGAGLPGNQMAVMAALPDYTVPIGEQTYHSRVTERNETLPVTIGIVAAAGCDHMLMDLVADLADAGIIAGEVKTGSSMY
;
A
#
# COMPACT_ATOMS: atom_id res chain seq x y z
N MET A 1 -26.16 11.74 -1.51
CA MET A 1 -25.45 11.18 -2.69
C MET A 1 -26.28 10.05 -3.25
N GLY A 2 -26.39 9.92 -4.57
CA GLY A 2 -27.22 8.90 -5.24
C GLY A 2 -26.48 7.63 -5.67
N ALA A 3 -25.37 7.29 -5.01
CA ALA A 3 -24.53 6.17 -5.41
C ALA A 3 -25.22 4.80 -5.21
N VAL A 4 -25.10 3.91 -6.20
CA VAL A 4 -25.69 2.57 -6.17
C VAL A 4 -24.63 1.54 -5.74
N VAL A 5 -24.88 0.82 -4.64
CA VAL A 5 -23.95 -0.22 -4.16
C VAL A 5 -24.17 -1.50 -4.95
N ILE A 6 -23.33 -1.72 -5.97
CA ILE A 6 -23.44 -2.85 -6.92
C ILE A 6 -22.97 -4.21 -6.39
N GLY A 7 -22.17 -4.26 -5.31
CA GLY A 7 -21.59 -5.52 -4.83
C GLY A 7 -20.43 -5.37 -3.85
N LYS A 8 -19.58 -6.41 -3.77
CA LYS A 8 -18.39 -6.48 -2.90
C LYS A 8 -17.20 -6.96 -3.72
N THR A 9 -16.05 -6.28 -3.60
CA THR A 9 -14.80 -6.67 -4.25
C THR A 9 -14.04 -7.71 -3.42
N LYS A 10 -13.17 -8.50 -4.07
CA LYS A 10 -12.26 -9.43 -3.37
C LYS A 10 -11.18 -8.65 -2.63
N THR A 11 -10.90 -9.08 -1.40
CA THR A 11 -9.77 -8.62 -0.59
C THR A 11 -8.97 -9.83 -0.09
N THR A 12 -7.73 -9.60 0.34
CA THR A 12 -6.92 -10.62 1.01
C THR A 12 -7.43 -10.91 2.43
N GLN A 13 -7.13 -12.08 2.97
CA GLN A 13 -7.58 -12.54 4.29
C GLN A 13 -7.17 -11.52 5.37
N PHE A 14 -8.19 -10.88 5.97
CA PHE A 14 -8.05 -9.82 6.97
C PHE A 14 -7.15 -8.63 6.54
N ALA A 15 -7.13 -8.32 5.24
CA ALA A 15 -6.27 -7.31 4.63
C ALA A 15 -4.76 -7.52 4.82
N LEU A 16 -4.34 -8.75 5.16
CA LEU A 16 -2.94 -9.14 5.18
C LEU A 16 -2.53 -9.46 3.75
N GLY A 17 -1.58 -8.70 3.17
CA GLY A 17 -1.16 -8.91 1.76
C GLY A 17 -0.74 -10.34 1.44
N GLU A 18 -1.18 -10.85 0.28
CA GLU A 18 -1.10 -12.25 -0.18
C GLU A 18 -0.52 -12.33 -1.59
N ARG A 19 0.27 -13.37 -1.86
CA ARG A 19 0.82 -13.64 -3.19
C ARG A 19 0.04 -14.75 -3.92
N PRO A 20 -0.52 -14.51 -5.12
CA PRO A 20 -0.97 -15.57 -6.01
C PRO A 20 0.25 -16.38 -6.49
N THR A 21 0.20 -17.70 -6.62
CA THR A 21 -0.92 -18.62 -6.36
C THR A 21 -0.66 -19.43 -5.07
N ALA A 22 0.04 -18.84 -4.09
CA ALA A 22 0.49 -19.50 -2.87
C ALA A 22 -0.40 -19.25 -1.66
N ASP A 23 -0.85 -18.01 -1.45
CA ASP A 23 -1.57 -17.61 -0.24
C ASP A 23 -3.09 -17.54 -0.42
N TYR A 24 -3.54 -17.44 -1.67
CA TYR A 24 -4.94 -17.38 -2.09
C TYR A 24 -5.57 -18.79 -2.08
N VAL A 25 -5.88 -19.30 -0.88
CA VAL A 25 -6.34 -20.69 -0.67
C VAL A 25 -7.85 -20.88 -0.88
N ASP A 26 -8.69 -20.12 -0.17
CA ASP A 26 -10.16 -20.28 -0.21
C ASP A 26 -10.82 -19.65 -1.45
N GLN A 27 -10.07 -18.84 -2.20
CA GLN A 27 -10.53 -18.12 -3.40
C GLN A 27 -9.36 -17.86 -4.35
N LEU A 28 -9.59 -17.95 -5.66
CA LEU A 28 -8.60 -17.49 -6.64
C LEU A 28 -8.42 -15.96 -6.55
N ALA A 29 -7.17 -15.49 -6.60
CA ALA A 29 -6.85 -14.07 -6.74
C ALA A 29 -7.50 -13.45 -7.99
N PRO A 30 -7.89 -12.17 -7.95
CA PRO A 30 -8.29 -11.42 -9.15
C PRO A 30 -7.28 -11.56 -10.30
N PHE A 31 -7.74 -11.31 -11.52
CA PHE A 31 -6.84 -11.05 -12.64
C PHE A 31 -6.55 -9.55 -12.66
N ASN A 32 -5.27 -9.18 -12.80
CA ASN A 32 -4.91 -7.82 -13.18
C ASN A 32 -5.22 -7.71 -14.69
N PRO A 33 -6.12 -6.82 -15.15
CA PRO A 33 -6.45 -6.72 -16.57
C PRO A 33 -5.37 -6.02 -17.41
N ARG A 34 -4.36 -5.41 -16.77
CA ARG A 34 -3.27 -4.66 -17.43
C ARG A 34 -2.21 -5.58 -18.04
N GLY A 35 -1.58 -5.12 -19.12
CA GLY A 35 -0.56 -5.86 -19.86
C GLY A 35 -1.08 -7.20 -20.38
N ASP A 36 -0.32 -8.26 -20.14
CA ASP A 36 -0.65 -9.64 -20.54
C ASP A 36 -1.82 -10.29 -19.78
N GLY A 37 -2.28 -9.69 -18.67
CA GLY A 37 -3.34 -10.26 -17.83
C GLY A 37 -2.86 -11.22 -16.71
N TYR A 38 -1.55 -11.50 -16.64
CA TYR A 38 -0.95 -12.49 -15.72
C TYR A 38 -0.09 -11.87 -14.62
N GLN A 39 -0.08 -10.54 -14.52
CA GLN A 39 0.51 -9.82 -13.39
C GLN A 39 -0.29 -10.01 -12.08
N HIS A 40 0.40 -9.89 -10.95
CA HIS A 40 -0.16 -9.86 -9.62
C HIS A 40 -1.04 -8.61 -9.45
N PRO A 41 -2.31 -8.71 -8.99
CA PRO A 41 -3.18 -7.55 -8.74
C PRO A 41 -2.85 -6.82 -7.42
N GLN A 42 -1.63 -7.00 -6.91
CA GLN A 42 -1.18 -6.67 -5.55
C GLN A 42 -2.23 -7.02 -4.45
N GLY A 43 -2.36 -6.19 -3.41
CA GLY A 43 -3.28 -6.38 -2.29
C GLY A 43 -3.03 -5.35 -1.17
N SER A 44 -3.89 -5.22 -0.17
CA SER A 44 -5.06 -6.06 0.14
C SER A 44 -6.27 -5.82 -0.75
N SER A 45 -6.45 -4.60 -1.26
CA SER A 45 -7.59 -4.14 -2.06
C SER A 45 -7.59 -4.65 -3.52
N ALA A 46 -7.08 -5.87 -3.76
CA ALA A 46 -6.79 -6.44 -5.07
C ALA A 46 -8.00 -6.48 -6.01
N GLY A 47 -9.18 -6.83 -5.49
CA GLY A 47 -10.42 -6.85 -6.28
C GLY A 47 -10.99 -5.47 -6.58
N THR A 48 -10.61 -4.44 -5.83
CA THR A 48 -11.02 -3.05 -6.07
C THR A 48 -10.26 -2.48 -7.26
N GLY A 49 -8.92 -2.58 -7.28
CA GLY A 49 -8.11 -2.17 -8.42
C GLY A 49 -8.42 -2.97 -9.69
N ALA A 50 -8.55 -4.30 -9.57
CA ALA A 50 -8.90 -5.15 -10.70
C ALA A 50 -10.30 -4.85 -11.29
N ALA A 51 -11.30 -4.52 -10.46
CA ALA A 51 -12.64 -4.21 -10.93
C ALA A 51 -12.68 -2.87 -11.69
N LEU A 52 -12.11 -1.80 -11.11
CA LEU A 52 -12.02 -0.48 -11.76
C LEU A 52 -11.28 -0.56 -13.11
N ALA A 53 -10.17 -1.29 -13.17
CA ALA A 53 -9.42 -1.46 -14.40
C ALA A 53 -10.09 -2.40 -15.44
N SER A 54 -11.17 -3.10 -15.09
CA SER A 54 -11.88 -4.05 -15.98
C SER A 54 -13.25 -3.58 -16.48
N TYR A 55 -13.95 -2.75 -15.70
CA TYR A 55 -15.38 -2.50 -15.90
C TYR A 55 -15.68 -1.01 -16.14
N PRO A 56 -15.89 -0.57 -17.41
CA PRO A 56 -16.12 0.85 -17.74
C PRO A 56 -17.52 1.37 -17.31
N TRP A 57 -18.27 0.58 -16.55
CA TRP A 57 -19.56 0.93 -15.94
C TRP A 57 -19.45 1.09 -14.41
N LEU A 58 -18.24 1.02 -13.85
CA LEU A 58 -17.98 1.13 -12.41
C LEU A 58 -17.14 2.38 -12.13
N ASP A 59 -17.80 3.44 -11.67
CA ASP A 59 -17.18 4.76 -11.47
C ASP A 59 -16.23 4.78 -10.25
N ILE A 60 -16.64 4.13 -9.15
CA ILE A 60 -15.95 4.20 -7.85
C ILE A 60 -15.97 2.83 -7.16
N ALA A 61 -14.82 2.40 -6.66
CA ALA A 61 -14.72 1.27 -5.75
C ALA A 61 -13.78 1.59 -4.59
N THR A 62 -14.14 1.16 -3.37
CA THR A 62 -13.41 1.50 -2.15
C THR A 62 -12.48 0.37 -1.68
N GLY A 63 -11.48 0.74 -0.88
CA GLY A 63 -10.49 -0.17 -0.32
C GLY A 63 -9.93 0.33 1.01
N SER A 64 -8.94 -0.38 1.52
CA SER A 64 -8.10 0.03 2.65
C SER A 64 -6.64 0.01 2.22
N ASP A 65 -5.87 1.02 2.59
CA ASP A 65 -4.47 1.15 2.20
C ASP A 65 -3.51 1.18 3.40
N THR A 66 -2.27 0.77 3.16
CA THR A 66 -1.14 0.93 4.07
C THR A 66 0.13 1.54 3.43
N GLY A 67 0.03 2.16 2.22
CA GLY A 67 0.75 3.39 1.85
C GLY A 67 1.38 3.49 0.43
N GLY A 68 1.86 4.70 0.02
CA GLY A 68 2.52 4.98 -1.29
C GLY A 68 3.53 6.31 -1.51
N SER A 69 4.11 7.61 -3.38
CA SER A 69 4.02 8.93 -4.13
C SER A 69 4.85 8.84 -5.45
N LEU A 70 5.09 9.95 -6.17
CA LEU A 70 6.32 10.45 -6.83
C LEU A 70 6.10 11.90 -7.31
N ALA A 71 7.15 12.59 -7.73
CA ALA A 71 7.16 14.00 -8.15
C ALA A 71 7.06 14.20 -9.67
N VAL A 72 6.71 15.42 -10.10
CA VAL A 72 7.59 16.28 -10.92
C VAL A 72 7.00 17.69 -11.17
N PHE A 73 5.67 17.85 -11.15
CA PHE A 73 4.98 19.00 -11.75
C PHE A 73 5.15 20.40 -11.11
N LEU A 74 5.23 20.49 -9.77
CA LEU A 74 4.75 21.62 -8.96
C LEU A 74 5.38 23.03 -9.16
N ASP A 75 6.32 23.21 -10.10
CA ASP A 75 7.25 24.36 -10.17
C ASP A 75 7.96 24.69 -8.83
N ALA A 76 8.06 23.67 -7.96
CA ALA A 76 8.59 23.79 -6.61
C ALA A 76 10.10 23.54 -6.56
N GLU A 77 10.80 24.27 -5.69
CA GLU A 77 12.24 24.11 -5.51
C GLU A 77 12.60 22.70 -5.00
N MET A 78 13.29 21.91 -5.83
CA MET A 78 13.74 20.56 -5.48
C MET A 78 14.92 20.58 -4.48
N MET A 79 14.62 20.85 -3.21
CA MET A 79 15.58 20.76 -2.11
C MET A 79 16.09 19.32 -1.90
N ARG A 80 17.40 19.10 -2.13
CA ARG A 80 18.04 17.81 -1.84
C ARG A 80 18.32 17.67 -0.34
N MET A 81 17.50 16.88 0.34
CA MET A 81 17.57 16.66 1.78
C MET A 81 18.15 15.29 2.15
N ASN A 82 19.09 15.25 3.11
CA ASN A 82 19.50 14.01 3.77
C ASN A 82 18.52 13.69 4.89
N THR A 83 17.51 12.87 4.59
CA THR A 83 16.44 12.49 5.50
C THR A 83 16.95 11.79 6.76
N ASN A 84 17.95 10.91 6.65
CA ASN A 84 18.60 10.28 7.82
C ASN A 84 19.26 11.33 8.72
N ALA A 85 20.04 12.27 8.19
CA ALA A 85 20.70 13.29 9.01
C ALA A 85 19.71 14.18 9.75
N SER A 86 18.62 14.58 9.09
CA SER A 86 17.53 15.35 9.72
C SER A 86 16.79 14.54 10.78
N PHE A 87 16.41 13.31 10.47
CA PHE A 87 15.70 12.43 11.40
C PHE A 87 16.55 12.15 12.65
N ASN A 88 17.85 11.92 12.48
CA ASN A 88 18.78 11.70 13.57
C ASN A 88 18.94 12.95 14.45
N SER A 89 19.01 14.13 13.84
CA SER A 89 19.05 15.42 14.56
C SER A 89 17.76 15.71 15.34
N TYR A 90 16.59 15.26 14.84
CA TYR A 90 15.30 15.44 15.50
C TYR A 90 15.08 14.43 16.65
N SER A 91 15.38 13.16 16.40
CA SER A 91 15.07 12.05 17.31
C SER A 91 16.21 11.68 18.27
N ASN A 92 17.37 12.33 18.15
CA ASN A 92 18.59 12.04 18.91
C ASN A 92 19.02 10.56 18.81
N THR A 93 18.99 10.01 17.59
CA THR A 93 19.43 8.64 17.30
C THR A 93 20.61 8.59 16.34
N SER A 94 21.33 7.47 16.35
CA SER A 94 22.32 7.11 15.33
C SER A 94 21.79 6.07 14.33
N GLU A 95 20.62 5.47 14.59
CA GLU A 95 19.99 4.52 13.66
C GLU A 95 19.50 5.23 12.39
N GLY A 96 19.86 4.71 11.20
CA GLY A 96 19.25 5.17 9.96
C GLY A 96 17.73 4.94 9.96
N MET A 97 16.96 5.84 9.36
CA MET A 97 15.49 5.90 9.43
C MET A 97 14.80 4.57 9.05
N SER A 98 15.33 3.85 8.05
CA SER A 98 14.85 2.51 7.65
C SER A 98 15.07 1.42 8.72
N THR A 99 16.14 1.53 9.50
CA THR A 99 16.41 0.66 10.66
C THR A 99 15.56 1.08 11.86
N TYR A 100 15.41 2.39 12.07
CA TYR A 100 14.63 2.94 13.17
C TYR A 100 13.16 2.53 13.08
N ILE A 101 12.57 2.63 11.88
CA ILE A 101 11.20 2.20 11.65
C ILE A 101 11.13 0.66 11.58
N GLY A 102 11.81 0.01 10.63
CA GLY A 102 11.90 -1.45 10.48
C GLY A 102 10.64 -2.22 10.89
N LEU A 103 10.81 -3.16 11.83
CA LEU A 103 9.73 -4.00 12.37
C LEU A 103 8.59 -3.25 13.07
N THR A 104 8.63 -1.92 13.23
CA THR A 104 7.62 -1.11 13.95
C THR A 104 6.20 -1.37 13.46
N TYR A 105 5.93 -1.16 12.16
CA TYR A 105 4.60 -1.42 11.57
C TYR A 105 4.15 -2.86 11.83
N SER A 106 5.08 -3.81 11.64
CA SER A 106 4.84 -5.24 11.81
C SER A 106 4.67 -5.67 13.27
N ASN A 107 5.22 -4.92 14.23
CA ASN A 107 5.00 -5.13 15.66
C ASN A 107 3.60 -4.64 16.06
N ILE A 108 3.23 -3.41 15.64
CA ILE A 108 1.91 -2.82 15.92
C ILE A 108 0.80 -3.70 15.31
N THR A 109 0.82 -3.87 13.99
CA THR A 109 -0.26 -4.57 13.27
C THR A 109 -0.44 -6.02 13.71
N ASN A 110 0.63 -6.81 13.87
CA ASN A 110 0.49 -8.20 14.34
C ASN A 110 0.03 -8.28 15.80
N TYR A 111 0.46 -7.36 16.67
CA TYR A 111 0.06 -7.36 18.08
C TYR A 111 -1.43 -7.05 18.23
N ASP A 112 -1.89 -6.00 17.56
CA ASP A 112 -3.27 -5.51 17.64
C ASP A 112 -4.23 -6.41 16.87
N GLN A 113 -3.93 -6.79 15.62
CA GLN A 113 -4.82 -7.71 14.89
C GLN A 113 -4.96 -9.06 15.60
N TYR A 114 -3.91 -9.57 16.24
CA TYR A 114 -4.05 -10.81 17.00
C TYR A 114 -5.03 -10.65 18.17
N ARG A 115 -4.92 -9.57 18.95
CA ARG A 115 -5.69 -9.35 20.18
C ARG A 115 -7.12 -8.85 19.93
N LEU A 116 -7.30 -7.96 18.95
CA LEU A 116 -8.57 -7.30 18.64
C LEU A 116 -9.43 -8.08 17.63
N LEU A 117 -8.82 -8.91 16.78
CA LEU A 117 -9.52 -9.65 15.72
C LEU A 117 -9.32 -11.17 15.80
N ALA A 118 -8.07 -11.66 15.71
CA ALA A 118 -7.80 -13.09 15.56
C ALA A 118 -8.25 -13.92 16.76
N GLN A 119 -7.92 -13.48 17.98
CA GLN A 119 -8.25 -14.18 19.22
C GLN A 119 -9.77 -14.18 19.49
N PRO A 120 -10.50 -13.04 19.44
CA PRO A 120 -11.96 -13.02 19.52
C PRO A 120 -12.65 -13.86 18.43
N PHE A 121 -12.21 -13.74 17.17
CA PHE A 121 -12.78 -14.53 16.07
C PHE A 121 -12.55 -16.02 16.27
N LYS A 122 -11.34 -16.45 16.65
CA LYS A 122 -11.03 -17.87 16.88
C LYS A 122 -11.88 -18.45 18.02
N GLN A 123 -12.12 -17.70 19.09
CA GLN A 123 -13.02 -18.10 20.17
C GLN A 123 -14.46 -18.25 19.70
N GLN A 124 -15.00 -17.26 18.97
CA GLN A 124 -16.37 -17.31 18.42
C GLN A 124 -16.55 -18.45 17.40
N TYR A 125 -15.56 -18.67 16.52
CA TYR A 125 -15.59 -19.73 15.51
C TYR A 125 -15.52 -21.11 16.18
N LEU A 126 -14.67 -21.29 17.20
CA LEU A 126 -14.61 -22.53 17.98
C LEU A 126 -15.93 -22.82 18.69
N ALA A 127 -16.53 -21.82 19.34
CA ALA A 127 -17.83 -21.95 20.01
C ALA A 127 -18.97 -22.28 19.03
N LYS A 128 -18.93 -21.75 17.80
CA LYS A 128 -19.98 -21.96 16.78
C LYS A 128 -19.83 -23.25 15.97
N PHE A 129 -18.59 -23.71 15.74
CA PHE A 129 -18.31 -24.80 14.79
C PHE A 129 -17.50 -25.97 15.36
N GLY A 130 -17.14 -25.96 16.66
CA GLY A 130 -16.43 -27.05 17.33
C GLY A 130 -14.98 -27.30 16.86
N LYS A 131 -14.44 -26.43 15.99
CA LYS A 131 -13.11 -26.56 15.39
C LYS A 131 -12.42 -25.20 15.27
N SER A 132 -11.12 -25.18 15.03
CA SER A 132 -10.44 -23.92 14.64
C SER A 132 -10.78 -23.50 13.21
N PRO A 133 -10.83 -22.19 12.91
CA PRO A 133 -10.86 -21.69 11.53
C PRO A 133 -9.53 -22.00 10.82
N TYR A 134 -9.57 -22.00 9.48
CA TYR A 134 -8.36 -22.10 8.65
C TYR A 134 -7.74 -20.72 8.46
N TRP A 135 -6.43 -20.61 8.70
CA TRP A 135 -5.60 -19.47 8.33
C TRP A 135 -4.68 -19.86 7.18
N ASN A 136 -4.64 -19.04 6.14
CA ASN A 136 -3.66 -19.18 5.06
C ASN A 136 -2.22 -18.86 5.55
N PRO A 137 -1.17 -19.14 4.76
CA PRO A 137 0.21 -19.02 5.23
C PRO A 137 0.56 -17.63 5.79
N GLN A 138 0.16 -16.54 5.10
CA GLN A 138 0.41 -15.16 5.53
C GLN A 138 -0.27 -14.85 6.86
N THR A 139 -1.57 -15.10 6.96
CA THR A 139 -2.38 -14.83 8.15
C THR A 139 -1.86 -15.62 9.34
N ARG A 140 -1.52 -16.90 9.10
CA ARG A 140 -1.00 -17.80 10.12
C ARG A 140 0.30 -17.29 10.73
N VAL A 141 1.34 -17.04 9.93
CA VAL A 141 2.65 -16.61 10.44
C VAL A 141 2.56 -15.26 11.15
N ARG A 142 1.77 -14.33 10.61
CA ARG A 142 1.57 -12.99 11.20
C ARG A 142 0.87 -13.07 12.56
N TRP A 143 -0.14 -13.92 12.70
CA TRP A 143 -0.89 -14.08 13.94
C TRP A 143 -0.22 -15.02 14.95
N GLU A 144 0.59 -15.98 14.51
CA GLU A 144 1.50 -16.74 15.38
C GLU A 144 2.54 -15.81 16.01
N ARG A 145 3.17 -14.92 15.22
CA ARG A 145 4.02 -13.85 15.76
C ARG A 145 3.23 -12.88 16.64
N GLY A 146 2.02 -12.49 16.25
CA GLY A 146 1.14 -11.63 17.04
C GLY A 146 0.83 -12.19 18.42
N ALA A 147 0.59 -13.51 18.52
CA ALA A 147 0.38 -14.22 19.77
C ALA A 147 1.61 -14.20 20.69
N THR A 148 2.81 -14.35 20.12
CA THR A 148 4.07 -14.43 20.88
C THR A 148 4.75 -13.07 21.12
N LEU A 149 4.32 -11.98 20.46
CA LEU A 149 5.01 -10.70 20.54
C LEU A 149 4.89 -10.07 21.95
N PRO A 150 6.01 -9.70 22.60
CA PRO A 150 5.99 -9.03 23.91
C PRO A 150 5.35 -7.64 23.86
N LEU A 151 4.66 -7.26 24.94
CA LEU A 151 4.10 -5.91 25.13
C LEU A 151 5.17 -4.82 24.98
N ALA A 152 6.40 -5.05 25.47
CA ALA A 152 7.50 -4.09 25.33
C ALA A 152 7.90 -3.87 23.86
N SER A 153 7.81 -4.90 23.00
CA SER A 153 8.08 -4.79 21.56
C SER A 153 7.00 -3.99 20.82
N TYR A 154 5.75 -4.09 21.26
CA TYR A 154 4.64 -3.25 20.81
C TYR A 154 4.78 -1.80 21.30
N GLN A 155 5.12 -1.58 22.57
CA GLN A 155 5.30 -0.23 23.15
C GLN A 155 6.48 0.52 22.51
N ASN A 156 7.63 -0.13 22.31
CA ASN A 156 8.77 0.44 21.60
C ASN A 156 8.41 0.78 20.15
N ALA A 157 7.67 -0.09 19.45
CA ALA A 157 7.18 0.18 18.10
C ALA A 157 6.23 1.40 18.08
N THR A 158 5.24 1.45 18.98
CA THR A 158 4.31 2.58 19.11
C THR A 158 5.06 3.89 19.35
N HIS A 159 6.09 3.89 20.19
CA HIS A 159 6.95 5.05 20.42
C HIS A 159 7.74 5.45 19.16
N ARG A 160 8.39 4.50 18.48
CA ARG A 160 9.15 4.75 17.24
C ARG A 160 8.26 5.29 16.12
N HIS A 161 7.05 4.76 15.96
CA HIS A 161 6.01 5.28 15.07
C HIS A 161 5.66 6.74 15.40
N GLN A 162 5.37 7.06 16.66
CA GLN A 162 5.02 8.43 17.06
C GLN A 162 6.17 9.42 16.85
N THR A 163 7.42 9.02 17.07
CA THR A 163 8.60 9.85 16.80
C THR A 163 8.79 10.10 15.30
N PHE A 164 8.66 9.06 14.47
CA PHE A 164 8.68 9.19 13.00
C PHE A 164 7.56 10.10 12.49
N GLN A 165 6.31 9.86 12.94
CA GLN A 165 5.14 10.65 12.56
C GLN A 165 5.32 12.13 12.88
N LYS A 166 5.80 12.46 14.08
CA LYS A 166 6.03 13.85 14.50
C LYS A 166 7.09 14.53 13.64
N TRP A 167 8.24 13.89 13.42
CA TRP A 167 9.29 14.42 12.55
C TRP A 167 8.79 14.65 11.12
N PHE A 168 8.18 13.64 10.50
CA PHE A 168 7.72 13.71 9.11
C PHE A 168 6.74 14.88 8.91
N ARG A 169 5.79 15.03 9.84
CA ARG A 169 4.83 16.14 9.84
C ARG A 169 5.48 17.49 10.15
N SER A 170 6.40 17.57 11.11
CA SER A 170 7.03 18.85 11.45
C SER A 170 8.08 19.34 10.45
N THR A 171 8.62 18.44 9.61
CA THR A 171 9.84 18.71 8.84
C THR A 171 9.69 18.47 7.35
N LEU A 172 8.85 17.51 6.92
CA LEU A 172 8.62 17.23 5.50
C LEU A 172 7.26 17.72 4.99
N THR A 173 6.24 17.81 5.85
CA THR A 173 4.87 18.20 5.49
C THR A 173 4.20 19.10 6.57
N PRO A 174 4.77 20.28 6.88
CA PRO A 174 4.24 21.13 7.96
C PRO A 174 2.93 21.83 7.63
N THR A 175 2.69 22.25 6.38
CA THR A 175 1.41 22.85 5.93
C THR A 175 1.01 22.35 4.53
N CYS A 176 -0.18 22.72 4.05
CA CYS A 176 -0.65 22.30 2.72
C CYS A 176 0.14 22.96 1.58
N GLU A 177 0.66 24.17 1.83
CA GLU A 177 1.29 25.06 0.87
C GLU A 177 2.81 24.91 0.84
N SER A 178 3.41 24.20 1.80
CA SER A 178 4.86 24.20 2.00
C SER A 178 5.61 23.18 1.13
N THR A 179 5.13 21.93 1.09
CA THR A 179 5.89 20.78 0.58
C THR A 179 4.96 19.58 0.34
N LEU A 180 5.13 18.87 -0.78
CA LEU A 180 4.57 17.53 -0.99
C LEU A 180 5.70 16.48 -0.97
N VAL A 181 5.43 15.28 -0.45
CA VAL A 181 6.45 14.20 -0.32
C VAL A 181 6.19 13.06 -1.30
N LEU A 182 7.28 12.58 -1.88
CA LEU A 182 7.29 12.03 -3.23
C LEU A 182 8.12 10.69 -3.29
N TYR A 183 7.55 9.60 -2.71
CA TYR A 183 7.94 8.16 -2.84
C TYR A 183 7.84 7.63 -4.30
N PRO A 184 7.91 6.31 -4.58
CA PRO A 184 7.55 5.74 -5.90
C PRO A 184 6.53 4.58 -5.81
N MET A 185 5.38 4.63 -6.51
CA MET A 185 4.31 3.61 -6.36
C MET A 185 4.52 2.37 -7.23
N GLY A 186 4.47 2.54 -8.56
CA GLY A 186 4.55 1.46 -9.53
C GLY A 186 5.50 1.85 -10.65
N ALA A 187 6.60 1.11 -10.77
CA ALA A 187 7.65 1.44 -11.74
C ALA A 187 7.37 0.90 -13.17
N GLY A 188 6.23 0.25 -13.41
CA GLY A 188 5.93 -0.49 -14.64
C GLY A 188 6.54 -1.91 -14.70
N THR A 189 7.23 -2.34 -13.64
CA THR A 189 7.94 -3.64 -13.57
C THR A 189 6.99 -4.83 -13.39
N GLU A 190 7.34 -5.96 -14.00
CA GLU A 190 6.56 -7.20 -13.95
C GLU A 190 6.62 -7.89 -12.58
N ASP A 191 5.47 -8.40 -12.12
CA ASP A 191 5.36 -9.27 -10.95
C ASP A 191 4.33 -10.37 -11.24
N TYR A 192 4.76 -11.48 -11.83
CA TYR A 192 3.84 -12.49 -12.36
C TYR A 192 3.19 -13.37 -11.26
N ARG A 193 1.92 -13.71 -11.48
CA ARG A 193 1.01 -14.46 -10.56
C ARG A 193 1.30 -15.96 -10.38
N ASP A 194 2.29 -16.47 -11.11
CA ASP A 194 2.77 -17.87 -11.12
C ASP A 194 4.16 -18.01 -10.48
N ILE A 195 4.77 -16.91 -9.99
CA ILE A 195 6.02 -16.94 -9.23
C ILE A 195 5.72 -17.36 -7.78
N TYR A 196 6.04 -18.61 -7.47
CA TYR A 196 5.88 -19.21 -6.14
C TYR A 196 6.98 -18.73 -5.15
N PRO A 197 6.64 -18.41 -3.88
CA PRO A 197 7.63 -18.11 -2.85
C PRO A 197 8.57 -19.30 -2.59
N THR A 198 9.88 -19.04 -2.58
CA THR A 198 10.92 -20.02 -2.20
C THR A 198 11.22 -20.03 -0.69
N SER A 199 10.68 -19.06 0.04
CA SER A 199 10.80 -18.89 1.50
C SER A 199 9.41 -18.83 2.14
N PRO A 200 9.26 -19.23 3.42
CA PRO A 200 8.03 -19.01 4.17
C PRO A 200 7.72 -17.50 4.32
N PRO A 201 6.44 -17.14 4.53
CA PRO A 201 6.02 -15.76 4.77
C PRO A 201 6.87 -15.02 5.82
N SER A 202 7.31 -13.81 5.49
CA SER A 202 8.12 -12.96 6.37
C SER A 202 7.29 -11.80 6.96
N PRO A 203 7.82 -11.10 7.99
CA PRO A 203 7.29 -9.81 8.41
C PRO A 203 7.21 -8.80 7.25
N ILE A 204 6.00 -8.31 6.93
CA ILE A 204 5.85 -7.11 6.09
C ILE A 204 6.65 -5.96 6.72
N PHE A 205 7.40 -5.26 5.85
CA PHE A 205 8.33 -4.17 6.18
C PHE A 205 9.38 -4.55 7.25
N GLY A 206 9.81 -5.82 7.28
CA GLY A 206 10.78 -6.31 8.27
C GLY A 206 12.16 -5.63 8.19
N ALA A 207 12.54 -5.10 7.04
CA ALA A 207 13.68 -4.21 6.84
C ALA A 207 13.35 -3.20 5.74
N GLY A 208 13.70 -1.92 5.97
CA GLY A 208 13.43 -0.83 5.05
C GLY A 208 12.36 0.14 5.54
N LEU A 209 12.34 1.30 4.89
CA LEU A 209 11.17 2.18 4.77
C LEU A 209 10.90 2.24 3.26
N PRO A 210 10.23 1.23 2.64
CA PRO A 210 9.69 1.43 1.31
C PRO A 210 8.83 2.69 1.38
N GLY A 211 8.99 3.58 0.42
CA GLY A 211 8.38 4.91 0.53
C GLY A 211 6.86 4.83 0.73
N ASN A 212 6.26 3.74 0.24
CA ASN A 212 4.91 3.32 0.50
C ASN A 212 4.51 3.40 2.01
N GLN A 213 5.24 2.74 2.89
CA GLN A 213 4.98 2.76 4.34
C GLN A 213 4.98 4.18 4.97
N MET A 214 5.54 5.21 4.33
CA MET A 214 5.71 6.55 4.93
C MET A 214 4.39 7.26 5.25
N ALA A 215 3.48 7.39 4.29
CA ALA A 215 2.25 8.20 4.46
C ALA A 215 1.40 7.68 5.62
N VAL A 216 1.29 6.35 5.73
CA VAL A 216 0.51 5.65 6.75
C VAL A 216 1.21 5.65 8.11
N MET A 217 2.54 5.53 8.16
CA MET A 217 3.29 5.72 9.40
C MET A 217 3.35 7.20 9.87
N ALA A 218 2.98 8.16 9.02
CA ALA A 218 2.82 9.57 9.35
C ALA A 218 1.35 10.01 9.56
N ALA A 219 0.37 9.16 9.23
CA ALA A 219 -1.05 9.50 9.16
C ALA A 219 -1.31 10.79 8.35
N LEU A 220 -1.02 10.70 7.04
CA LEU A 220 -1.13 11.77 6.04
C LEU A 220 -2.00 11.34 4.84
N PRO A 221 -2.62 12.28 4.13
CA PRO A 221 -3.31 12.01 2.86
C PRO A 221 -2.31 11.64 1.77
N ASP A 222 -2.74 10.72 0.90
CA ASP A 222 -1.92 10.07 -0.13
C ASP A 222 -2.80 9.71 -1.34
N TYR A 223 -2.49 10.23 -2.52
CA TYR A 223 -3.29 10.07 -3.75
C TYR A 223 -2.46 9.43 -4.87
N THR A 224 -2.63 8.14 -5.16
CA THR A 224 -1.99 7.46 -6.31
C THR A 224 -2.60 7.89 -7.65
N VAL A 225 -1.78 8.39 -8.59
CA VAL A 225 -2.16 8.74 -9.97
C VAL A 225 -1.21 8.12 -11.01
N PRO A 226 -1.68 7.78 -12.22
CA PRO A 226 -0.84 7.29 -13.31
C PRO A 226 -0.15 8.42 -14.10
N ILE A 227 1.11 8.22 -14.50
CA ILE A 227 1.90 9.20 -15.29
C ILE A 227 2.34 8.67 -16.66
N GLY A 228 2.00 7.43 -16.99
CA GLY A 228 2.38 6.80 -18.25
C GLY A 228 2.38 5.28 -18.14
N GLU A 229 3.00 4.62 -19.12
CA GLU A 229 3.21 3.18 -19.11
C GLU A 229 4.65 2.81 -19.50
N GLN A 230 5.15 1.72 -18.92
CA GLN A 230 6.39 1.07 -19.35
C GLN A 230 6.04 -0.04 -20.34
N THR A 231 6.69 -0.05 -21.50
CA THR A 231 6.65 -1.21 -22.40
C THR A 231 7.62 -2.29 -21.95
N TYR A 232 7.16 -3.53 -21.87
CA TYR A 232 7.96 -4.73 -21.59
C TYR A 232 7.65 -5.81 -22.63
N HIS A 233 8.48 -6.85 -22.70
CA HIS A 233 8.22 -8.00 -23.57
C HIS A 233 7.65 -9.15 -22.73
N SER A 234 6.36 -9.45 -22.89
CA SER A 234 5.71 -10.48 -22.08
C SER A 234 6.11 -11.87 -22.53
N ARG A 235 6.55 -12.70 -21.57
CA ARG A 235 6.75 -14.14 -21.76
C ARG A 235 5.45 -14.95 -21.88
N VAL A 236 4.28 -14.31 -21.79
CA VAL A 236 2.97 -14.97 -21.81
C VAL A 236 2.24 -14.73 -23.13
N THR A 237 2.37 -13.53 -23.71
CA THR A 237 1.79 -13.18 -25.02
C THR A 237 2.82 -13.10 -26.15
N GLU A 238 4.10 -13.36 -25.86
CA GLU A 238 5.25 -13.39 -26.80
C GLU A 238 5.40 -12.10 -27.64
N ARG A 239 4.91 -10.99 -27.09
CA ARG A 239 4.88 -9.66 -27.73
C ARG A 239 5.14 -8.57 -26.72
N ASN A 240 5.27 -7.34 -27.21
CA ASN A 240 5.37 -6.18 -26.35
C ASN A 240 3.99 -5.84 -25.77
N GLU A 241 3.95 -5.67 -24.45
CA GLU A 241 2.79 -5.25 -23.67
C GLU A 241 3.18 -4.03 -22.83
N THR A 242 2.20 -3.40 -22.17
CA THR A 242 2.45 -2.23 -21.30
C THR A 242 1.98 -2.45 -19.87
N LEU A 243 2.64 -1.80 -18.91
CA LEU A 243 2.20 -1.73 -17.51
C LEU A 243 2.18 -0.28 -17.00
N PRO A 244 1.20 0.08 -16.14
CA PRO A 244 1.13 1.40 -15.52
C PRO A 244 2.43 1.81 -14.80
N VAL A 245 2.91 3.01 -15.11
CA VAL A 245 3.84 3.74 -14.24
C VAL A 245 2.99 4.67 -13.39
N THR A 246 3.00 4.43 -12.09
CA THR A 246 2.17 5.14 -11.12
C THR A 246 3.01 5.85 -10.08
N ILE A 247 2.53 7.03 -9.75
CA ILE A 247 3.00 7.87 -8.66
C ILE A 247 1.86 7.94 -7.66
N GLY A 248 2.08 8.62 -6.56
CA GLY A 248 1.03 9.33 -5.86
C GLY A 248 1.55 10.65 -5.33
N ILE A 249 0.85 11.27 -4.39
CA ILE A 249 1.25 12.57 -3.85
C ILE A 249 0.88 12.60 -2.36
N VAL A 250 1.82 12.94 -1.46
CA VAL A 250 1.59 13.08 0.00
C VAL A 250 1.60 14.55 0.36
N ALA A 251 0.51 15.01 0.97
CA ALA A 251 0.39 16.36 1.52
C ALA A 251 0.43 16.35 3.06
N ALA A 252 0.38 17.52 3.69
CA ALA A 252 0.21 17.64 5.13
C ALA A 252 -1.18 17.15 5.60
N ALA A 253 -1.33 16.92 6.90
CA ALA A 253 -2.53 16.31 7.47
C ALA A 253 -3.76 17.23 7.36
N GLY A 254 -4.84 16.75 6.74
CA GLY A 254 -6.05 17.53 6.48
C GLY A 254 -6.05 18.30 5.16
N CYS A 255 -4.99 18.18 4.35
CA CYS A 255 -4.88 18.79 3.03
C CYS A 255 -5.52 17.93 1.92
N ASP A 256 -6.35 16.95 2.29
CA ASP A 256 -6.99 15.96 1.42
C ASP A 256 -7.75 16.58 0.23
N HIS A 257 -8.40 17.74 0.44
CA HIS A 257 -9.12 18.48 -0.60
C HIS A 257 -8.17 19.22 -1.55
N MET A 258 -7.16 19.92 -1.03
CA MET A 258 -6.11 20.57 -1.83
C MET A 258 -5.39 19.55 -2.72
N LEU A 259 -5.14 18.35 -2.18
CA LEU A 259 -4.52 17.24 -2.90
C LEU A 259 -5.42 16.68 -4.02
N MET A 260 -6.74 16.65 -3.81
CA MET A 260 -7.72 16.30 -4.84
C MET A 260 -7.80 17.36 -5.94
N ASP A 261 -7.85 18.65 -5.56
CA ASP A 261 -7.93 19.78 -6.48
C ASP A 261 -6.67 19.85 -7.35
N LEU A 262 -5.48 19.71 -6.75
CA LEU A 262 -4.20 19.60 -7.44
C LEU A 262 -4.18 18.47 -8.49
N VAL A 263 -4.79 17.32 -8.19
CA VAL A 263 -4.90 16.19 -9.12
C VAL A 263 -5.87 16.50 -10.28
N ALA A 264 -6.92 17.29 -10.04
CA ALA A 264 -7.79 17.79 -11.10
C ALA A 264 -7.08 18.84 -11.98
N ASP A 265 -6.42 19.83 -11.39
CA ASP A 265 -5.65 20.86 -12.11
C ASP A 265 -4.53 20.24 -12.96
N LEU A 266 -3.84 19.21 -12.44
CA LEU A 266 -2.85 18.38 -13.14
C LEU A 266 -3.41 17.71 -14.41
N ALA A 267 -4.67 17.32 -14.37
CA ALA A 267 -5.38 16.65 -15.46
C ALA A 267 -5.93 17.65 -16.49
N ASP A 268 -6.56 18.74 -16.04
CA ASP A 268 -7.10 19.80 -16.90
C ASP A 268 -5.98 20.54 -17.67
N ALA A 269 -4.80 20.68 -17.06
CA ALA A 269 -3.61 21.20 -17.72
C ALA A 269 -2.84 20.13 -18.56
N GLY A 270 -3.28 18.86 -18.55
CA GLY A 270 -2.77 17.80 -19.42
C GLY A 270 -1.41 17.21 -19.05
N ILE A 271 -0.95 17.32 -17.80
CA ILE A 271 0.32 16.76 -17.31
C ILE A 271 0.16 15.29 -16.91
N ILE A 272 -1.00 14.94 -16.34
CA ILE A 272 -1.50 13.57 -16.25
C ILE A 272 -2.74 13.44 -17.14
N ALA A 273 -3.21 12.22 -17.39
CA ALA A 273 -4.49 12.05 -18.09
C ALA A 273 -5.67 12.27 -17.13
N GLY A 274 -6.64 13.09 -17.56
CA GLY A 274 -7.93 13.25 -16.88
C GLY A 274 -8.88 12.06 -17.02
N GLU A 275 -8.62 11.15 -17.96
CA GLU A 275 -9.34 9.88 -18.08
C GLU A 275 -8.35 8.75 -18.38
N VAL A 276 -8.53 7.60 -17.71
CA VAL A 276 -7.76 6.37 -17.99
C VAL A 276 -8.68 5.21 -18.32
N LYS A 277 -8.34 4.47 -19.38
CA LYS A 277 -9.19 3.41 -19.95
C LYS A 277 -9.15 2.14 -19.11
N THR A 278 -10.21 1.34 -19.21
CA THR A 278 -10.24 -0.06 -18.76
C THR A 278 -9.62 -1.00 -19.81
N GLY A 279 -9.04 -2.12 -19.38
CA GLY A 279 -8.43 -3.13 -20.27
C GLY A 279 -6.91 -3.22 -20.13
N SER A 280 -6.21 -3.69 -21.16
CA SER A 280 -4.76 -3.98 -21.09
C SER A 280 -3.87 -2.74 -20.93
N SER A 281 -4.26 -1.61 -21.53
CA SER A 281 -3.57 -0.30 -21.39
C SER A 281 -4.51 0.76 -20.82
N MET A 282 -3.92 1.80 -20.22
CA MET A 282 -4.61 2.98 -19.68
C MET A 282 -4.90 4.07 -20.73
N TYR A 283 -4.22 4.06 -21.90
CA TYR A 283 -4.16 5.19 -22.84
C TYR A 283 -4.66 4.89 -24.25
#